data_AF-A0A974CTB3-F1
#
_entry.id   AF-A0A974CTB3-F1
#
_cell.length_a   1.000
_cell.length_b   1.000
_cell.length_c   1.000
_cell.angle_alpha   90.00
_cell.angle_beta   90.00
_cell.angle_gamma   90.00
#
_symmetry.space_group_name_H-M   'P 1'
#
loop_
_entity.id
_entity.type
_entity.pdbx_description
1 polymer ?
#
loop_
_entity_poly.entity_id
_entity_poly.type
_entity_poly.pdbx_seq_one_letter_code
_entity_poly.pdbx_strand_id
1 'polypeptide(L)'
;VNHMEPTSKEADIAGVTNSRRCGECAHCNGILKGDIIAHPSKGFPIKLNGHFTCNSTGVIYMIKCPCGLTYVGQTSRSIKTRLKEHKSSIRNYTPDIEKQESKKENISEMSVAKHFFHNKHTVAQLRWNILEQVTTERGGNIRKRLLQREAVWIKRLDSLTPMGLNESFNMRCFLYVTIFY
;
A
#
# COMPACT_ATOMS: atom_id res chain seq x y z
N VAL A 1 -11.30 -58.70 -12.47
CA VAL A 1 -10.38 -57.54 -12.66
C VAL A 1 -10.76 -56.52 -11.61
N ASN A 2 -9.94 -56.38 -10.58
CA ASN A 2 -10.20 -55.48 -9.46
C ASN A 2 -10.00 -54.04 -9.94
N HIS A 3 -11.09 -53.30 -10.15
CA HIS A 3 -11.03 -51.85 -10.29
C HIS A 3 -10.89 -51.23 -8.91
N MET A 4 -9.66 -50.96 -8.50
CA MET A 4 -9.38 -50.04 -7.41
C MET A 4 -9.72 -48.62 -7.89
N GLU A 5 -10.76 -48.03 -7.31
CA GLU A 5 -10.96 -46.57 -7.36
C GLU A 5 -9.82 -45.89 -6.59
N PRO A 6 -9.21 -44.81 -7.13
CA PRO A 6 -8.31 -43.99 -6.33
C PRO A 6 -9.13 -43.17 -5.33
N THR A 7 -8.92 -43.49 -4.06
CA THR A 7 -9.44 -42.79 -2.90
C THR A 7 -9.13 -41.30 -2.92
N SER A 8 -10.14 -40.51 -2.55
CA SER A 8 -10.06 -39.09 -2.21
C SER A 8 -8.84 -38.75 -1.35
N LYS A 9 -8.05 -37.77 -1.81
CA LYS A 9 -7.25 -36.76 -1.07
C LYS A 9 -5.99 -36.49 -1.88
N GLU A 10 -5.97 -35.38 -2.62
CA GLU A 10 -4.78 -34.59 -3.04
C GLU A 10 -5.12 -33.79 -4.31
N ALA A 11 -5.95 -32.76 -4.14
CA ALA A 11 -5.98 -31.64 -5.07
C ALA A 11 -6.33 -30.37 -4.27
N ASP A 12 -5.62 -29.29 -4.59
CA ASP A 12 -5.75 -27.94 -4.05
C ASP A 12 -5.08 -27.64 -2.69
N ILE A 13 -3.76 -27.79 -2.63
CA ILE A 13 -2.94 -26.88 -1.81
C ILE A 13 -2.94 -25.51 -2.48
N ALA A 14 -4.04 -24.76 -2.30
CA ALA A 14 -4.14 -23.35 -2.64
C ALA A 14 -3.45 -22.47 -1.57
N GLY A 15 -2.14 -22.65 -1.36
CA GLY A 15 -1.28 -21.65 -0.72
C GLY A 15 -0.74 -20.73 -1.81
N VAL A 16 -0.73 -19.39 -1.75
CA VAL A 16 -0.65 -18.46 -0.63
C VAL A 16 -1.22 -17.11 -1.12
N THR A 17 -1.89 -16.30 -0.28
CA THR A 17 -2.32 -14.96 -0.71
C THR A 17 -2.25 -13.93 0.39
N ASN A 18 -1.65 -12.77 0.09
CA ASN A 18 -1.61 -11.65 1.02
C ASN A 18 -2.75 -10.64 0.82
N SER A 19 -3.27 -10.42 -0.40
CA SER A 19 -4.46 -9.58 -0.63
C SER A 19 -5.40 -10.22 -1.66
N ARG A 20 -6.69 -10.41 -1.31
CA ARG A 20 -7.70 -11.01 -2.20
C ARG A 20 -8.78 -10.01 -2.62
N ARG A 21 -9.42 -10.31 -3.75
CA ARG A 21 -10.65 -9.61 -4.15
C ARG A 21 -11.72 -9.88 -3.10
N CYS A 22 -12.48 -8.85 -2.75
CA CYS A 22 -13.62 -8.92 -1.83
C CYS A 22 -14.95 -9.24 -2.55
N GLY A 23 -14.90 -9.80 -3.77
CA GLY A 23 -16.04 -9.98 -4.69
C GLY A 23 -15.87 -9.15 -5.98
N GLU A 24 -16.97 -8.66 -6.56
CA GLU A 24 -17.03 -7.80 -7.77
C GLU A 24 -16.64 -6.33 -7.52
N CYS A 25 -15.70 -6.09 -6.60
CA CYS A 25 -15.30 -4.75 -6.23
C CYS A 25 -14.35 -4.13 -7.28
N ALA A 26 -14.78 -3.04 -7.92
CA ALA A 26 -13.99 -2.30 -8.92
C ALA A 26 -12.61 -1.79 -8.41
N HIS A 27 -12.44 -1.70 -7.08
CA HIS A 27 -11.16 -1.30 -6.48
C HIS A 27 -10.13 -2.45 -6.44
N CYS A 28 -10.58 -3.70 -6.56
CA CYS A 28 -9.73 -4.89 -6.51
C CYS A 28 -9.06 -5.24 -7.85
N ASN A 29 -9.40 -4.55 -8.94
CA ASN A 29 -8.81 -4.80 -10.26
C ASN A 29 -7.30 -4.54 -10.30
N GLY A 30 -6.80 -3.65 -9.43
CA GLY A 30 -5.38 -3.32 -9.32
C GLY A 30 -4.58 -4.16 -8.33
N ILE A 31 -5.14 -5.20 -7.70
CA ILE A 31 -4.42 -5.97 -6.69
C ILE A 31 -3.25 -6.72 -7.34
N LEU A 32 -2.04 -6.55 -6.78
CA LEU A 32 -0.91 -7.45 -7.02
C LEU A 32 -1.20 -8.77 -6.30
N LYS A 33 -1.28 -9.87 -7.04
CA LYS A 33 -1.57 -11.20 -6.46
C LYS A 33 -0.30 -11.82 -5.88
N GLY A 34 -0.48 -12.70 -4.89
CA GLY A 34 0.60 -13.43 -4.22
C GLY A 34 0.92 -12.90 -2.82
N ASP A 35 1.88 -13.54 -2.19
CA ASP A 35 2.45 -13.22 -0.88
C ASP A 35 3.92 -12.77 -0.98
N ILE A 36 4.44 -12.60 -2.18
CA ILE A 36 5.79 -12.13 -2.44
C ILE A 36 5.72 -10.91 -3.37
N ILE A 37 6.43 -9.86 -3.01
CA ILE A 37 6.71 -8.73 -3.89
C ILE A 37 8.21 -8.63 -4.14
N ALA A 38 8.62 -8.22 -5.34
CA ALA A 38 10.02 -7.86 -5.58
C ALA A 38 10.30 -6.47 -5.00
N HIS A 39 11.44 -6.31 -4.33
CA HIS A 39 11.91 -4.99 -3.90
C HIS A 39 12.03 -4.06 -5.13
N PRO A 40 11.47 -2.83 -5.10
CA PRO A 40 11.35 -1.97 -6.28
C PRO A 40 12.67 -1.70 -7.01
N SER A 41 13.74 -1.37 -6.29
CA SER A 41 15.08 -1.10 -6.85
C SER A 41 16.01 -2.33 -6.90
N LYS A 42 16.03 -3.14 -5.83
CA LYS A 42 17.00 -4.24 -5.64
C LYS A 42 16.52 -5.59 -6.15
N GLY A 43 15.24 -5.74 -6.49
CA GLY A 43 14.67 -6.97 -7.06
C GLY A 43 14.51 -8.17 -6.12
N PHE A 44 15.16 -8.18 -4.95
CA PHE A 44 15.07 -9.32 -4.02
C PHE A 44 13.62 -9.54 -3.53
N PRO A 45 13.22 -10.80 -3.28
CA PRO A 45 11.86 -11.12 -2.86
C PRO A 45 11.60 -10.68 -1.41
N ILE A 46 10.43 -10.08 -1.19
CA ILE A 46 9.92 -9.70 0.13
C ILE A 46 8.63 -10.48 0.36
N LYS A 47 8.65 -11.38 1.36
CA LYS A 47 7.47 -12.10 1.81
C LYS A 47 6.56 -11.17 2.62
N LEU A 48 5.28 -11.23 2.31
CA LEU A 48 4.19 -10.53 2.96
C LEU A 48 3.35 -11.55 3.73
N ASN A 49 3.05 -11.24 4.98
CA ASN A 49 2.36 -12.15 5.88
C ASN A 49 0.96 -11.64 6.19
N GLY A 50 -0.03 -12.53 6.10
CA GLY A 50 -1.41 -12.25 6.44
C GLY A 50 -2.39 -12.56 5.32
N HIS A 51 -3.67 -12.35 5.60
CA HIS A 51 -4.75 -12.49 4.64
C HIS A 51 -5.59 -11.22 4.65
N PHE A 52 -5.48 -10.44 3.59
CA PHE A 52 -6.12 -9.14 3.52
C PHE A 52 -7.15 -9.07 2.39
N THR A 53 -8.04 -8.10 2.49
CA THR A 53 -9.01 -7.76 1.45
C THR A 53 -9.10 -6.25 1.29
N CYS A 54 -9.89 -5.80 0.31
CA CYS A 54 -10.19 -4.38 0.12
C CYS A 54 -10.83 -3.70 1.35
N ASN A 55 -11.37 -4.49 2.29
CA ASN A 55 -12.03 -4.01 3.50
C ASN A 55 -11.09 -3.91 4.71
N SER A 56 -9.85 -4.39 4.60
CA SER A 56 -8.87 -4.35 5.70
C SER A 56 -8.60 -2.89 6.13
N THR A 57 -8.55 -2.69 7.44
CA THR A 57 -8.32 -1.40 8.13
C THR A 57 -7.02 -1.45 8.93
N GLY A 58 -6.48 -0.27 9.27
CA GLY A 58 -5.24 -0.17 10.05
C GLY A 58 -4.06 -0.76 9.29
N VAL A 59 -3.92 -0.46 8.00
CA VAL A 59 -2.94 -1.12 7.13
C VAL A 59 -1.87 -0.16 6.63
N ILE A 60 -0.68 -0.69 6.40
CA ILE A 60 0.33 -0.12 5.51
C ILE A 60 0.14 -0.75 4.13
N TYR A 61 0.06 0.08 3.09
CA TYR A 61 -0.15 -0.37 1.72
C TYR A 61 0.90 0.22 0.80
N MET A 62 1.06 -0.42 -0.36
CA MET A 62 1.85 0.12 -1.47
C MET A 62 0.96 0.39 -2.69
N ILE A 63 1.31 1.42 -3.44
CA ILE A 63 0.85 1.67 -4.81
C ILE A 63 2.07 1.50 -5.72
N LYS A 64 1.93 0.73 -6.79
CA LYS A 64 2.96 0.53 -7.82
C LYS A 64 2.52 1.19 -9.13
N CYS A 65 3.40 2.03 -9.65
CA CYS A 65 3.28 2.68 -10.94
C CYS A 65 3.73 1.73 -12.07
N PRO A 66 3.18 1.83 -13.29
CA PRO A 66 3.68 1.05 -14.44
C PRO A 66 5.17 1.25 -14.73
N CYS A 67 5.77 2.40 -14.40
CA CYS A 67 7.21 2.64 -14.55
C CYS A 67 8.07 1.95 -13.48
N GLY A 68 7.48 1.16 -12.59
CA GLY A 68 8.20 0.42 -11.53
C GLY A 68 8.32 1.15 -10.20
N LEU A 69 8.16 2.48 -10.18
CA LEU A 69 8.20 3.27 -8.95
C LEU A 69 7.05 2.94 -8.00
N THR A 70 7.30 3.05 -6.70
CA THR A 70 6.35 2.71 -5.66
C THR A 70 6.11 3.85 -4.69
N TYR A 71 4.87 3.96 -4.23
CA TYR A 71 4.44 4.78 -3.10
C TYR A 71 4.05 3.86 -1.95
N VAL A 72 4.41 4.23 -0.72
CA VAL A 72 3.96 3.57 0.51
C VAL A 72 3.10 4.55 1.29
N GLY A 73 1.95 4.08 1.77
CA GLY A 73 1.06 4.87 2.61
C GLY A 73 0.45 4.06 3.74
N GLN A 74 -0.11 4.74 4.72
CA GLN A 74 -0.93 4.13 5.77
C GLN A 74 -2.39 4.56 5.70
N THR A 75 -3.28 3.74 6.27
CA THR A 75 -4.65 4.16 6.57
C THR A 75 -5.23 3.43 7.78
N SER A 76 -5.90 4.18 8.66
CA SER A 76 -6.76 3.60 9.71
C SER A 76 -8.13 3.18 9.19
N ARG A 77 -8.58 3.74 8.06
CA ARG A 77 -9.84 3.40 7.39
C ARG A 77 -9.65 2.19 6.49
N SER A 78 -10.71 1.74 5.82
CA SER A 78 -10.58 0.66 4.84
C SER A 78 -9.65 1.09 3.69
N ILE A 79 -8.82 0.16 3.21
CA ILE A 79 -7.94 0.43 2.07
C ILE A 79 -8.73 0.80 0.81
N LYS A 80 -9.92 0.22 0.60
CA LYS A 80 -10.85 0.60 -0.48
C LYS A 80 -11.14 2.10 -0.48
N THR A 81 -11.43 2.67 0.69
CA THR A 81 -11.69 4.12 0.81
C THR A 81 -10.47 4.93 0.41
N ARG A 82 -9.29 4.57 0.94
CA ARG A 82 -8.05 5.30 0.62
C ARG A 82 -7.66 5.18 -0.86
N LEU A 83 -7.85 4.02 -1.48
CA LEU A 83 -7.63 3.82 -2.91
C LEU A 83 -8.62 4.62 -3.76
N LYS A 84 -9.89 4.77 -3.32
CA LYS A 84 -10.86 5.61 -4.03
C LYS A 84 -10.38 7.05 -4.11
N GLU A 85 -9.84 7.58 -3.02
CA GLU A 85 -9.27 8.93 -2.94
C GLU A 85 -8.09 9.07 -3.90
N HIS A 86 -7.08 8.19 -3.80
CA HIS A 86 -5.93 8.19 -4.73
C HIS A 86 -6.36 8.15 -6.19
N LYS A 87 -7.29 7.26 -6.54
CA LYS A 87 -7.83 7.15 -7.90
C LYS A 87 -8.56 8.42 -8.33
N SER A 88 -9.24 9.10 -7.42
CA SER A 88 -9.92 10.37 -7.70
C SER A 88 -8.92 11.49 -7.91
N SER A 89 -7.90 11.59 -7.07
CA SER A 89 -6.82 12.57 -7.21
C SER A 89 -6.12 12.41 -8.55
N ILE A 90 -5.76 11.17 -8.95
CA ILE A 90 -5.14 10.92 -10.27
C ILE A 90 -6.03 11.39 -11.44
N ARG A 91 -7.34 11.11 -11.40
CA ARG A 91 -8.25 11.48 -12.49
C ARG A 91 -8.46 12.98 -12.62
N ASN A 92 -8.50 13.67 -11.48
CA ASN A 92 -8.89 15.09 -11.43
C ASN A 92 -7.68 16.02 -11.29
N TYR A 93 -6.46 15.49 -11.22
CA TYR A 93 -5.28 16.30 -11.01
C TYR A 93 -5.07 17.29 -12.15
N THR A 94 -4.82 18.53 -11.78
CA THR A 94 -4.33 19.59 -12.65
C THR A 94 -3.18 20.31 -11.95
N PRO A 95 -2.23 20.92 -12.70
CA PRO A 95 -1.17 21.72 -12.11
C PRO A 95 -1.67 22.88 -11.24
N ASP A 96 -2.88 23.40 -11.50
CA ASP A 96 -3.47 24.48 -10.72
C ASP A 96 -3.97 24.02 -9.34
N ILE A 97 -4.43 22.76 -9.23
CA ILE A 97 -4.79 22.15 -7.93
C ILE A 97 -3.55 22.05 -7.03
N GLU A 98 -2.39 21.67 -7.58
CA GLU A 98 -1.14 21.57 -6.81
C GLU A 98 -0.73 22.92 -6.20
N LYS A 99 -0.86 24.02 -6.96
CA LYS A 99 -0.54 25.38 -6.48
C LYS A 99 -1.44 25.84 -5.34
N GLN A 100 -2.69 25.37 -5.31
CA GLN A 100 -3.63 25.68 -4.24
C GLN A 100 -3.37 24.83 -2.99
N GLU A 101 -3.01 23.55 -3.17
CA GLU A 101 -2.77 22.61 -2.08
C GLU A 101 -1.37 22.68 -1.46
N SER A 102 -0.36 23.22 -2.15
CA SER A 102 0.97 23.47 -1.59
C SER A 102 0.96 24.45 -0.40
N LYS A 103 -0.15 25.17 -0.18
CA LYS A 103 -0.42 25.96 1.03
C LYS A 103 -0.95 25.14 2.22
N LYS A 104 -1.33 23.88 2.03
CA LYS A 104 -1.79 22.96 3.08
C LYS A 104 -0.67 21.98 3.43
N GLU A 105 -0.55 21.63 4.70
CA GLU A 105 0.50 20.75 5.24
C GLU A 105 0.47 19.28 4.74
N ASN A 106 -0.47 18.90 3.86
CA ASN A 106 -0.68 17.51 3.40
C ASN A 106 -0.14 17.25 1.99
N ILE A 107 1.05 17.75 1.68
CA ILE A 107 1.70 17.66 0.35
C ILE A 107 1.93 16.20 -0.10
N SER A 108 2.19 15.28 0.83
CA SER A 108 2.61 13.90 0.51
C SER A 108 1.53 13.07 -0.20
N GLU A 109 0.26 13.45 -0.10
CA GLU A 109 -0.86 12.68 -0.67
C GLU A 109 -1.02 12.89 -2.19
N MET A 110 -0.52 14.02 -2.73
CA MET A 110 -0.68 14.35 -4.15
C MET A 110 0.46 13.82 -5.04
N SER A 111 1.56 13.36 -4.43
CA SER A 111 2.75 12.85 -5.12
C SER A 111 2.44 11.80 -6.20
N VAL A 112 1.54 10.86 -5.91
CA VAL A 112 1.10 9.83 -6.87
C VAL A 112 0.37 10.47 -8.05
N ALA A 113 -0.57 11.38 -7.80
CA ALA A 113 -1.36 12.02 -8.85
C ALA A 113 -0.50 12.91 -9.75
N LYS A 114 0.38 13.72 -9.13
CA LYS A 114 1.38 14.53 -9.83
C LYS A 114 2.26 13.66 -10.73
N HIS A 115 2.80 12.56 -10.20
CA HIS A 115 3.62 11.65 -10.98
C HIS A 115 2.86 11.07 -12.19
N PHE A 116 1.64 10.57 -11.97
CA PHE A 116 0.83 9.97 -13.04
C PHE A 116 0.54 10.98 -14.16
N PHE A 117 0.23 12.22 -13.81
CA PHE A 117 0.01 13.29 -14.78
C PHE A 117 1.25 13.55 -15.64
N HIS A 118 2.41 13.80 -15.02
CA HIS A 118 3.64 14.14 -15.74
C HIS A 118 4.16 12.97 -16.61
N ASN A 119 3.94 11.73 -16.18
CA ASN A 119 4.38 10.54 -16.90
C ASN A 119 3.30 9.97 -17.85
N LYS A 120 2.16 10.67 -18.02
CA LYS A 120 1.04 10.23 -18.88
C LYS A 120 0.53 8.82 -18.53
N HIS A 121 0.58 8.45 -17.24
CA HIS A 121 0.04 7.20 -16.74
C HIS A 121 -1.43 7.36 -16.35
N THR A 122 -2.18 6.28 -16.45
CA THR A 122 -3.62 6.27 -16.18
C THR A 122 -3.95 5.51 -14.90
N VAL A 123 -5.09 5.87 -14.29
CA VAL A 123 -5.60 5.18 -13.09
C VAL A 123 -5.82 3.67 -13.30
N ALA A 124 -6.03 3.22 -14.55
CA ALA A 124 -6.19 1.80 -14.89
C ALA A 124 -4.89 1.01 -14.76
N GLN A 125 -3.74 1.66 -14.90
CA GLN A 125 -2.41 1.05 -14.76
C GLN A 125 -1.96 0.96 -13.29
N LEU A 126 -2.64 1.66 -12.38
CA LEU A 126 -2.33 1.61 -10.96
C LEU A 126 -2.46 0.18 -10.42
N ARG A 127 -1.41 -0.27 -9.72
CA ARG A 127 -1.41 -1.53 -8.98
C ARG A 127 -1.20 -1.27 -7.49
N TRP A 128 -1.64 -2.18 -6.63
CA TRP A 128 -1.52 -2.01 -5.18
C TRP A 128 -1.49 -3.35 -4.42
N ASN A 129 -0.96 -3.32 -3.20
CA ASN A 129 -1.01 -4.44 -2.25
C ASN A 129 -0.96 -3.92 -0.80
N ILE A 130 -1.40 -4.72 0.17
CA ILE A 130 -1.22 -4.41 1.60
C ILE A 130 0.11 -5.01 2.07
N LEU A 131 0.98 -4.19 2.62
CA LEU A 131 2.29 -4.63 3.12
C LEU A 131 2.19 -5.23 4.52
N GLU A 132 1.33 -4.66 5.37
CA GLU A 132 1.19 -5.03 6.77
C GLU A 132 -0.16 -4.55 7.30
N GLN A 133 -0.80 -5.34 8.17
CA GLN A 133 -1.86 -4.85 9.04
C GLN A 133 -1.28 -4.56 10.42
N VAL A 134 -1.50 -3.35 10.89
CA VAL A 134 -1.01 -2.83 12.16
C VAL A 134 -2.08 -3.01 13.21
N THR A 135 -1.74 -3.74 14.25
CA THR A 135 -2.54 -3.87 15.46
C THR A 135 -1.79 -3.23 16.63
N THR A 136 -2.53 -2.87 17.68
CA THR A 136 -1.98 -2.44 18.95
C THR A 136 -2.62 -3.24 20.08
N GLU A 137 -1.88 -3.41 21.18
CA GLU A 137 -2.45 -3.88 22.43
C GLU A 137 -3.54 -2.91 22.93
N ARG A 138 -4.35 -3.36 23.91
CA ARG A 138 -5.43 -2.55 24.47
C ARG A 138 -4.88 -1.21 25.00
N GLY A 139 -5.45 -0.10 24.54
CA GLY A 139 -5.03 1.26 24.93
C GLY A 139 -3.84 1.84 24.14
N GLY A 140 -3.26 1.09 23.19
CA GLY A 140 -2.17 1.58 22.36
C GLY A 140 -2.60 2.66 21.35
N ASN A 141 -1.67 3.58 21.03
CA ASN A 141 -1.92 4.64 20.03
C ASN A 141 -1.70 4.10 18.60
N ILE A 142 -2.78 3.58 18.00
CA ILE A 142 -2.75 3.04 16.62
C ILE A 142 -2.24 4.06 15.59
N ARG A 143 -2.54 5.35 15.76
CA ARG A 143 -2.09 6.40 14.83
C ARG A 143 -0.57 6.56 14.86
N LYS A 144 0.02 6.62 16.05
CA LYS A 144 1.49 6.66 16.22
C LYS A 144 2.13 5.40 15.63
N ARG A 145 1.54 4.23 15.87
CA ARG A 145 2.05 2.96 15.33
C ARG A 145 1.99 2.92 13.80
N LEU A 146 0.89 3.35 13.19
CA LEU A 146 0.77 3.44 11.73
C LEU A 146 1.85 4.34 11.12
N LEU A 147 2.10 5.52 11.71
CA LEU A 147 3.16 6.42 11.25
C LEU A 147 4.55 5.78 11.35
N GLN A 148 4.85 5.08 12.44
CA GLN A 148 6.12 4.38 12.62
C GLN A 148 6.29 3.25 11.60
N ARG A 149 5.25 2.46 11.37
CA ARG A 149 5.30 1.34 10.41
C ARG A 149 5.40 1.84 8.97
N GLU A 150 4.69 2.91 8.62
CA GLU A 150 4.81 3.59 7.33
C GLU A 150 6.25 4.04 7.05
N ALA A 151 6.88 4.72 8.02
CA ALA A 151 8.27 5.16 7.92
C ALA A 151 9.25 3.99 7.68
N VAL A 152 9.06 2.88 8.39
CA VAL A 152 9.87 1.66 8.23
C VAL A 152 9.70 1.09 6.82
N TRP A 153 8.47 1.02 6.30
CA TRP A 153 8.21 0.50 4.96
C TRP A 153 8.70 1.41 3.84
N ILE A 154 8.60 2.74 4.01
CA ILE A 154 9.17 3.72 3.07
C ILE A 154 10.67 3.50 2.92
N LYS A 155 11.39 3.35 4.04
CA LYS A 155 12.82 3.03 4.05
C LYS A 155 13.10 1.64 3.47
N ARG A 156 12.28 0.64 3.82
CA ARG A 156 12.50 -0.75 3.40
C ARG A 156 12.31 -0.96 1.89
N LEU A 157 11.46 -0.16 1.23
CA LEU A 157 11.18 -0.27 -0.21
C LEU A 157 11.90 0.78 -1.05
N ASP A 158 12.76 1.61 -0.44
CA ASP A 158 13.41 2.77 -1.08
C ASP A 158 12.39 3.66 -1.82
N SER A 159 11.23 3.91 -1.20
CA SER A 159 10.10 4.55 -1.90
C SER A 159 10.17 6.08 -1.93
N LEU A 160 11.27 6.69 -1.49
CA LEU A 160 11.45 8.14 -1.54
C LEU A 160 11.88 8.62 -2.92
N THR A 161 11.38 9.79 -3.34
CA THR A 161 11.85 10.49 -4.55
C THR A 161 13.38 10.69 -4.48
N PRO A 162 14.14 10.43 -5.56
CA PRO A 162 13.69 10.08 -6.91
C PRO A 162 13.47 8.57 -7.17
N MET A 163 13.84 7.69 -6.24
CA MET A 163 13.78 6.23 -6.41
C MET A 163 12.38 5.64 -6.19
N GLY A 164 11.46 6.42 -5.62
CA GLY A 164 10.05 6.10 -5.50
C GLY A 164 9.19 7.36 -5.56
N LEU A 165 7.98 7.25 -5.02
CA LEU A 165 6.93 8.27 -5.15
C LEU A 165 6.64 9.02 -3.85
N ASN A 166 7.18 8.60 -2.71
CA ASN A 166 7.04 9.35 -1.47
C ASN A 166 7.97 10.57 -1.49
N GLU A 167 7.43 11.77 -1.28
CA GLU A 167 8.26 12.99 -1.20
C GLU A 167 8.92 13.16 0.18
N SER A 168 8.28 12.65 1.23
CA SER A 168 8.80 12.66 2.59
C SER A 168 8.10 11.61 3.44
N PHE A 169 8.58 11.44 4.67
CA PHE A 169 7.94 10.60 5.68
C PHE A 169 8.15 11.19 7.08
N ASN A 170 7.25 10.87 8.01
CA ASN A 170 7.24 11.50 9.33
C ASN A 170 8.15 10.75 10.32
N MET A 171 9.33 11.32 10.60
CA MET A 171 10.25 10.81 11.63
C MET A 171 9.89 11.23 13.07
N ARG A 172 9.03 12.24 13.25
CA ARG A 172 8.63 12.72 14.59
C ARG A 172 7.88 11.66 15.39
N CYS A 173 7.29 10.66 14.73
CA CYS A 173 6.65 9.55 15.41
C CYS A 173 7.61 8.66 16.23
N PHE A 174 8.93 8.78 16.03
CA PHE A 174 9.96 8.10 16.82
C PHE A 174 10.56 8.95 17.94
N LEU A 175 10.33 10.27 17.92
CA LEU A 175 10.85 11.16 18.95
C LEU A 175 9.97 11.08 20.19
N TYR A 176 10.56 10.67 21.31
CA TYR A 176 9.99 10.93 22.63
C TYR A 176 10.35 12.37 22.98
N VAL A 177 9.36 13.23 23.24
CA VAL A 177 9.66 14.47 23.96
C VAL A 177 9.87 14.05 25.42
N THR A 178 11.12 13.81 25.80
CA THR A 178 11.53 13.99 27.20
C THR A 178 11.32 15.46 27.52
N ILE A 179 10.22 15.76 28.23
CA ILE A 179 10.13 17.01 28.97
C ILE A 179 11.16 16.84 30.10
N PHE A 180 12.29 17.54 29.99
CA PHE A 180 13.14 17.78 31.14
C PHE A 180 12.36 18.69 32.10
N TYR A 181 12.27 18.26 33.36
CA TYR A 181 11.62 18.99 34.46
C TYR A 181 12.24 20.36 34.67
#